data_AF-A0AAE1HHM8-F1
#
_entry.id   AF-A0AAE1HHM8-F1
#
_cell.length_a   1.000
_cell.length_b   1.000
_cell.length_c   1.000
_cell.angle_alpha   90.00
_cell.angle_beta   90.00
_cell.angle_gamma   90.00
#
_symmetry.space_group_name_H-M   'P 1'
#
loop_
_entity.id
_entity.type
_entity.pdbx_description
1 polymer ?
#
loop_
_entity_poly.entity_id
_entity_poly.type
_entity_poly.pdbx_seq_one_letter_code
_entity_poly.pdbx_strand_id
1 'polypeptide(L)'
;METFKSLVIMDLESSGLPSSVGKTKITELSFIGVLVPHILSCHKTQETVPRVLQKLNLCFYPHKRIDFEATEITGLDNFLLEEIPVFNREAGEMLISFLERMPPPVCLVAHNGLKFDFPLLKAELSAKSQSLPDSILCADSLLGFRALHPTTISSPSFSRSPPQTVRGIQHLDSAQEASDSTFIRTESVECVSMCSQAPDTSTSSGPDTVLSKDMQKANETTPKQKILINPSLPLKRKIMQANENNENLNVRNGGIRKKLFRGQDKLVSHKLVDLYRFIVGREQRSGHHAENDTIALLECIVTAAPEFLKWIGENHLSFTKVPCMW
;
A
#
# COMPACT_ATOMS: atom_id res chain seq x y z
N MET A 1 25.82 -0.57 2.29
CA MET A 1 25.04 0.07 3.36
C MET A 1 23.59 -0.31 3.17
N GLU A 2 22.90 -0.65 4.26
CA GLU A 2 21.45 -0.88 4.25
C GLU A 2 20.76 0.47 4.02
N THR A 3 20.06 0.63 2.89
CA THR A 3 19.47 1.91 2.44
C THR A 3 18.15 2.23 3.14
N PHE A 4 17.42 1.21 3.57
CA PHE A 4 16.20 1.29 4.37
C PHE A 4 16.07 0.04 5.23
N LYS A 5 15.44 0.17 6.40
CA LYS A 5 15.26 -0.92 7.38
C LYS A 5 13.85 -1.49 7.37
N SER A 6 12.87 -0.64 7.05
CA SER A 6 11.45 -1.02 6.99
C SER A 6 10.90 -0.76 5.60
N LEU A 7 10.07 -1.68 5.12
CA LEU A 7 9.13 -1.42 4.03
C LEU A 7 7.75 -1.19 4.61
N VAL A 8 7.01 -0.25 4.03
CA VAL A 8 5.57 -0.14 4.20
C VAL A 8 4.95 -0.35 2.83
N ILE A 9 4.32 -1.50 2.65
CA ILE A 9 3.61 -1.81 1.41
C ILE A 9 2.26 -1.11 1.50
N MET A 10 1.83 -0.48 0.40
CA MET A 10 0.55 0.21 0.36
C MET A 10 -0.21 -0.04 -0.94
N ASP A 11 -1.51 0.12 -0.85
CA ASP A 11 -2.45 0.12 -1.95
C ASP A 11 -3.65 1.02 -1.61
N LEU A 12 -4.26 1.64 -2.63
CA LEU A 12 -5.42 2.51 -2.50
C LEU A 12 -6.55 2.08 -3.45
N GLU A 13 -7.76 2.01 -2.91
CA GLU A 13 -8.97 2.13 -3.73
C GLU A 13 -9.43 3.58 -3.78
N SER A 14 -10.07 3.95 -4.88
CA SER A 14 -10.47 5.33 -5.12
C SER A 14 -11.84 5.46 -5.76
N SER A 15 -12.38 6.68 -5.69
CA SER A 15 -13.65 7.04 -6.32
C SER A 15 -13.66 6.91 -7.86
N GLY A 16 -12.50 6.71 -8.50
CA GLY A 16 -12.34 6.72 -9.95
C GLY A 16 -10.94 7.18 -10.39
N LEU A 17 -10.63 7.05 -11.68
CA LEU A 17 -9.33 7.44 -12.24
C LEU A 17 -9.15 8.97 -12.27
N PRO A 18 -7.91 9.50 -12.38
CA PRO A 18 -7.67 10.94 -12.37
C PRO A 18 -8.31 11.70 -13.55
N SER A 19 -8.65 10.99 -14.63
CA SER A 19 -9.37 11.52 -15.80
C SER A 19 -10.88 11.63 -15.59
N SER A 20 -11.41 11.09 -14.50
CA SER A 20 -12.84 11.13 -14.19
C SER A 20 -13.30 12.53 -13.79
N VAL A 21 -14.62 12.70 -13.64
CA VAL A 21 -15.19 14.01 -13.30
C VAL A 21 -14.78 14.43 -11.89
N GLY A 22 -14.12 15.59 -11.79
CA GLY A 22 -13.64 16.16 -10.54
C GLY A 22 -12.42 15.45 -9.96
N LYS A 23 -11.97 15.89 -8.78
CA LYS A 23 -10.81 15.31 -8.10
C LYS A 23 -11.07 13.85 -7.72
N THR A 24 -10.13 12.95 -8.02
CA THR A 24 -10.12 11.58 -7.49
C THR A 24 -9.95 11.61 -5.97
N LYS A 25 -10.69 10.77 -5.26
CA LYS A 25 -10.72 10.66 -3.80
C LYS A 25 -10.40 9.24 -3.36
N ILE A 26 -9.68 9.08 -2.25
CA ILE A 26 -9.42 7.76 -1.66
C ILE A 26 -10.72 7.22 -1.05
N THR A 27 -11.02 5.94 -1.27
CA THR A 27 -12.17 5.23 -0.68
C THR A 27 -11.73 4.10 0.25
N GLU A 28 -10.56 3.51 0.01
CA GLU A 28 -9.91 2.55 0.92
C GLU A 28 -8.39 2.73 0.85
N LEU A 29 -7.70 2.56 1.97
CA LEU A 29 -6.24 2.60 2.07
C LEU A 29 -5.76 1.46 2.97
N SER A 30 -4.75 0.75 2.51
CA SER A 30 -4.03 -0.25 3.31
C SER A 30 -2.55 0.07 3.42
N PHE A 31 -1.99 -0.02 4.63
CA PHE A 31 -0.57 -0.07 4.92
C PHE A 31 -0.21 -1.38 5.61
N ILE A 32 0.84 -2.04 5.12
CA ILE A 32 1.48 -3.19 5.79
C ILE A 32 2.97 -2.91 5.98
N GLY A 33 3.35 -2.62 7.22
CA GLY A 33 4.71 -2.38 7.65
C GLY A 33 5.44 -3.68 8.02
N VAL A 34 6.66 -3.84 7.51
CA VAL A 34 7.49 -5.02 7.73
C VAL A 34 8.99 -4.67 7.72
N LEU A 35 9.78 -5.40 8.51
CA LEU A 35 11.24 -5.25 8.53
C LEU A 35 11.91 -6.02 7.41
N VAL A 36 12.93 -5.43 6.79
CA VAL A 36 13.72 -6.06 5.72
C VAL A 36 14.34 -7.41 6.17
N PRO A 37 14.93 -7.53 7.36
CA PRO A 37 15.38 -8.83 7.87
C PRO A 37 14.29 -9.90 7.91
N HIS A 38 13.04 -9.52 8.20
CA HIS A 38 11.93 -10.46 8.24
C HIS A 38 11.52 -10.92 6.83
N ILE A 39 11.53 -10.02 5.84
CA ILE A 39 11.34 -10.38 4.42
C ILE A 39 12.41 -11.39 3.99
N LEU A 40 13.68 -11.08 4.26
CA LEU A 40 14.80 -11.96 3.90
C LEU A 40 14.74 -13.32 4.61
N SER A 41 14.32 -13.35 5.87
CA SER A 41 14.12 -14.60 6.60
C SER A 41 12.99 -15.43 5.99
N CYS A 42 11.84 -14.79 5.73
CA CYS A 42 10.66 -15.42 5.13
C CYS A 42 10.97 -16.02 3.75
N HIS A 43 11.72 -15.28 2.92
CA HIS A 43 12.22 -15.77 1.64
C HIS A 43 13.05 -17.05 1.80
N LYS A 44 14.01 -17.05 2.74
CA LYS A 44 14.89 -18.20 3.00
C LYS A 44 14.12 -19.43 3.52
N THR A 45 13.09 -19.22 4.33
CA THR A 45 12.26 -20.30 4.87
C THR A 45 11.11 -20.72 3.93
N GLN A 46 10.98 -20.06 2.76
CA GLN A 46 9.90 -20.29 1.79
C GLN A 46 8.49 -20.09 2.39
N GLU A 47 8.38 -19.21 3.38
CA GLU A 47 7.10 -18.72 3.91
C GLU A 47 6.54 -17.64 2.97
N THR A 48 5.22 -17.45 2.99
CA THR A 48 4.55 -16.52 2.05
C THR A 48 4.69 -15.07 2.48
N VAL A 49 4.47 -14.79 3.76
CA VAL A 49 4.63 -13.45 4.36
C VAL A 49 5.25 -13.57 5.75
N PRO A 50 6.03 -12.57 6.19
CA PRO A 50 6.55 -12.57 7.54
C PRO A 50 5.45 -12.54 8.61
N ARG A 51 5.70 -13.20 9.75
CA ARG A 51 4.72 -13.24 10.86
C ARG A 51 4.53 -11.89 11.56
N VAL A 52 5.59 -11.09 11.65
CA VAL A 52 5.58 -9.78 12.33
C VAL A 52 5.28 -8.70 11.28
N LEU A 53 4.02 -8.26 11.27
CA LEU A 53 3.50 -7.21 10.39
C LEU A 53 2.74 -6.18 11.24
N GLN A 54 2.96 -4.91 10.94
CA GLN A 54 2.09 -3.83 11.41
C GLN A 54 1.09 -3.53 10.29
N LYS A 55 -0.20 -3.45 10.61
CA LYS A 55 -1.24 -3.22 9.60
C LYS A 55 -2.14 -2.05 9.96
N LEU A 56 -2.55 -1.30 8.94
CA LEU A 56 -3.58 -0.27 9.02
C LEU A 56 -4.44 -0.37 7.77
N ASN A 57 -5.75 -0.56 7.92
CA ASN A 57 -6.71 -0.53 6.81
C ASN A 57 -7.83 0.44 7.18
N LEU A 58 -8.11 1.41 6.31
CA LEU A 58 -9.09 2.47 6.54
C LEU A 58 -9.94 2.66 5.29
N CYS A 59 -11.27 2.75 5.47
CA CYS A 59 -12.19 3.21 4.43
C CYS A 59 -12.50 4.69 4.62
N PHE A 60 -12.90 5.37 3.54
CA PHE A 60 -13.26 6.78 3.58
C PHE A 60 -14.48 7.06 2.72
N TYR A 61 -15.40 7.87 3.23
CA TYR A 61 -16.42 8.46 2.38
C TYR A 61 -15.78 9.54 1.47
N PRO A 62 -15.90 9.44 0.13
CA PRO A 62 -15.18 10.36 -0.75
C PRO A 62 -15.86 11.74 -0.89
N HIS A 63 -17.07 11.92 -0.34
CA HIS A 63 -17.89 13.15 -0.48
C HIS A 63 -18.05 13.59 -1.96
N LYS A 64 -18.09 12.60 -2.85
CA LYS A 64 -18.45 12.69 -4.26
C LYS A 64 -19.02 11.36 -4.72
N ARG A 65 -19.69 11.33 -5.86
CA ARG A 65 -20.10 10.07 -6.48
C ARG A 65 -18.87 9.21 -6.82
N ILE A 66 -18.93 7.94 -6.46
CA ILE A 66 -17.97 6.92 -6.91
C ILE A 66 -18.37 6.50 -8.33
N ASP A 67 -17.39 6.46 -9.22
CA ASP A 67 -17.60 6.04 -10.60
C ASP A 67 -18.12 4.61 -10.64
N PHE A 68 -19.00 4.32 -11.61
CA PHE A 68 -19.62 3.01 -11.73
C PHE A 68 -18.58 1.90 -11.90
N GLU A 69 -17.56 2.13 -12.73
CA GLU A 69 -16.46 1.20 -12.92
C GLU A 69 -15.65 0.97 -11.64
N ALA A 70 -15.45 2.00 -10.82
CA ALA A 70 -14.76 1.86 -9.53
C ALA A 70 -15.61 1.04 -8.54
N THR A 71 -16.92 1.25 -8.50
CA THR A 71 -17.83 0.43 -7.69
C THR A 71 -17.84 -1.04 -8.12
N GLU A 72 -17.90 -1.33 -9.42
CA GLU A 72 -17.89 -2.71 -9.93
C GLU A 72 -16.58 -3.44 -9.58
N ILE A 73 -15.47 -2.72 -9.61
CA ILE A 73 -14.14 -3.28 -9.37
C ILE A 73 -13.91 -3.51 -7.87
N THR A 74 -14.22 -2.52 -7.05
CA THR A 74 -13.87 -2.51 -5.60
C THR A 74 -14.97 -3.03 -4.70
N GLY A 75 -16.20 -3.08 -5.19
CA GLY A 75 -17.39 -3.32 -4.38
C GLY A 75 -17.74 -2.18 -3.41
N LEU A 76 -17.05 -1.03 -3.50
CA LEU A 76 -17.34 0.15 -2.69
C LEU A 76 -18.28 1.10 -3.45
N ASP A 77 -19.37 1.47 -2.79
CA ASP A 77 -20.27 2.50 -3.26
C ASP A 77 -20.51 3.57 -2.18
N ASN A 78 -21.21 4.63 -2.56
CA ASN A 78 -21.48 5.74 -1.67
C ASN A 78 -22.40 5.36 -0.49
N PHE A 79 -23.25 4.34 -0.64
CA PHE A 79 -24.17 3.90 0.42
C PHE A 79 -23.43 3.10 1.49
N LEU A 80 -22.53 2.22 1.08
CA LEU A 80 -21.72 1.41 1.99
C LEU A 80 -20.78 2.29 2.85
N LEU A 81 -20.34 3.41 2.28
CA LEU A 81 -19.40 4.33 2.92
C LEU A 81 -20.08 5.53 3.60
N GLU A 82 -21.40 5.65 3.58
CA GLU A 82 -22.12 6.88 3.99
C GLU A 82 -21.81 7.30 5.45
N GLU A 83 -21.70 6.33 6.36
CA GLU A 83 -21.40 6.55 7.78
C GLU A 83 -19.89 6.56 8.10
N ILE A 84 -19.05 6.32 7.09
CA ILE A 84 -17.60 6.28 7.26
C ILE A 84 -17.03 7.70 7.16
N PRO A 85 -16.12 8.12 8.06
CA PRO A 85 -15.52 9.44 7.96
C PRO A 85 -14.83 9.69 6.62
N VAL A 86 -14.85 10.94 6.16
CA VAL A 86 -14.03 11.38 5.02
C VAL A 86 -12.54 11.33 5.38
N PHE A 87 -11.65 11.37 4.38
CA PHE A 87 -10.24 11.62 4.65
C PHE A 87 -10.08 13.01 5.29
N ASN A 88 -9.71 13.02 6.57
CA ASN A 88 -9.58 14.21 7.42
C ASN A 88 -8.17 14.31 8.02
N ARG A 89 -7.96 15.31 8.88
CA ARG A 89 -6.64 15.58 9.46
C ARG A 89 -6.21 14.45 10.40
N GLU A 90 -7.16 13.89 11.14
CA GLU A 90 -6.96 12.80 12.09
C GLU A 90 -6.52 11.52 11.36
N ALA A 91 -7.13 11.21 10.21
CA ALA A 91 -6.68 10.14 9.33
C ALA A 91 -5.23 10.38 8.87
N GLY A 92 -4.91 11.60 8.42
CA GLY A 92 -3.54 11.97 8.04
C GLY A 92 -2.53 11.80 9.19
N GLU A 93 -2.88 12.22 10.41
CA GLU A 93 -2.05 12.04 11.61
C GLU A 93 -1.84 10.56 11.94
N MET A 94 -2.86 9.72 11.73
CA MET A 94 -2.76 8.28 11.91
C MET A 94 -1.79 7.63 10.93
N LEU A 95 -1.82 8.03 9.65
CA LEU A 95 -0.88 7.55 8.63
C LEU A 95 0.56 7.96 8.96
N ILE A 96 0.78 9.23 9.32
CA ILE A 96 2.09 9.76 9.69
C ILE A 96 2.63 9.01 10.92
N SER A 97 1.81 8.89 11.98
CA SER A 97 2.17 8.18 13.21
C SER A 97 2.43 6.68 12.98
N PHE A 98 1.77 6.06 11.99
CA PHE A 98 2.07 4.69 11.60
C PHE A 98 3.49 4.59 11.03
N LEU A 99 3.85 5.48 10.09
CA LEU A 99 5.17 5.50 9.46
C LEU A 99 6.29 5.83 10.46
N GLU A 100 6.07 6.77 11.36
CA GLU A 100 7.06 7.17 12.39
C GLU A 100 7.34 6.08 13.43
N ARG A 101 6.37 5.18 13.68
CA ARG A 101 6.57 4.03 14.56
C ARG A 101 7.37 2.89 13.90
N MET A 102 7.51 2.89 12.57
CA MET A 102 8.32 1.90 11.88
C MET A 102 9.81 2.21 12.06
N PRO A 103 10.68 1.20 12.29
CA PRO A 103 12.12 1.45 12.41
C PRO A 103 12.71 2.12 11.14
N PRO A 104 13.33 3.31 11.25
CA PRO A 104 13.85 4.03 10.10
C PRO A 104 15.15 3.42 9.55
N PRO A 105 15.54 3.72 8.29
CA PRO A 105 14.75 4.45 7.30
C PRO A 105 13.57 3.63 6.77
N VAL A 106 12.46 4.30 6.45
CA VAL A 106 11.22 3.69 5.96
C VAL A 106 11.06 3.96 4.47
N CYS A 107 10.80 2.91 3.68
CA CYS A 107 10.45 3.03 2.26
C CYS A 107 9.03 2.55 2.02
N LEU A 108 8.19 3.45 1.52
CA LEU A 108 6.84 3.19 1.06
C LEU A 108 6.88 2.51 -0.32
N VAL A 109 6.12 1.44 -0.52
CA VAL A 109 6.14 0.67 -1.77
C VAL A 109 4.71 0.42 -2.22
N ALA A 110 4.39 0.87 -3.44
CA ALA A 110 3.09 0.66 -4.08
C ALA A 110 3.29 0.20 -5.52
N HIS A 111 2.27 -0.47 -6.08
CA HIS A 111 2.32 -0.95 -7.45
C HIS A 111 1.79 0.10 -8.42
N ASN A 112 2.64 0.61 -9.33
CA ASN A 112 2.34 1.81 -10.13
C ASN A 112 2.18 3.09 -9.29
N GLY A 113 2.77 3.08 -8.09
CA GLY A 113 2.59 4.12 -7.09
C GLY A 113 3.02 5.52 -7.53
N LEU A 114 4.06 5.64 -8.36
CA LEU A 114 4.54 6.96 -8.82
C LEU A 114 3.53 7.65 -9.74
N LYS A 115 2.64 6.89 -10.38
CA LYS A 115 1.63 7.42 -11.28
C LYS A 115 0.25 7.56 -10.64
N PHE A 116 0.02 6.97 -9.46
CA PHE A 116 -1.30 6.90 -8.88
C PHE A 116 -1.28 7.08 -7.36
N ASP A 117 -0.89 6.06 -6.61
CA ASP A 117 -1.04 5.99 -5.15
C ASP A 117 -0.32 7.13 -4.42
N PHE A 118 0.94 7.37 -4.76
CA PHE A 118 1.74 8.38 -4.06
C PHE A 118 1.26 9.80 -4.38
N PRO A 119 1.00 10.19 -5.66
CA PRO A 119 0.41 11.49 -5.96
C PRO A 119 -0.96 11.71 -5.30
N LEU A 120 -1.81 10.69 -5.25
CA LEU A 120 -3.15 10.79 -4.66
C LEU A 120 -3.08 10.97 -3.14
N LEU A 121 -2.29 10.14 -2.45
CA LEU A 121 -2.05 10.28 -1.02
C LEU A 121 -1.47 11.66 -0.68
N LYS A 122 -0.52 12.13 -1.49
CA LYS A 122 0.07 13.47 -1.31
C LYS A 122 -0.98 14.57 -1.47
N ALA A 123 -1.90 14.44 -2.41
CA ALA A 123 -2.97 15.41 -2.64
C ALA A 123 -3.96 15.47 -1.47
N GLU A 124 -4.39 14.31 -0.94
CA GLU A 124 -5.29 14.29 0.22
C GLU A 124 -4.63 14.87 1.47
N LEU A 125 -3.39 14.51 1.76
CA LEU A 125 -2.64 15.10 2.88
C LEU A 125 -2.46 16.61 2.71
N SER A 126 -2.04 17.06 1.52
CA SER A 126 -1.83 18.49 1.24
C SER A 126 -3.12 19.29 1.38
N ALA A 127 -4.27 18.73 0.97
CA ALA A 127 -5.58 19.33 1.17
C ALA A 127 -5.97 19.50 2.65
N LYS A 128 -5.32 18.78 3.57
CA LYS A 128 -5.46 18.92 5.03
C LYS A 128 -4.28 19.66 5.67
N SER A 129 -3.46 20.35 4.86
CA SER A 129 -2.24 21.04 5.31
C SER A 129 -1.26 20.11 6.04
N GLN A 130 -1.18 18.87 5.57
CA GLN A 130 -0.29 17.84 6.10
C GLN A 130 0.65 17.32 5.01
N SER A 131 1.79 16.79 5.43
CA SER A 131 2.77 16.12 4.58
C SER A 131 3.38 14.95 5.32
N LEU A 132 3.78 13.91 4.59
CA LEU A 132 4.62 12.87 5.17
C LEU A 132 6.00 13.46 5.55
N PRO A 133 6.69 12.91 6.57
CA PRO A 133 8.03 13.35 6.94
C PRO A 133 9.02 13.23 5.76
N ASP A 134 9.96 14.18 5.65
CA ASP A 134 10.95 14.23 4.57
C ASP A 134 11.85 12.98 4.49
N SER A 135 12.00 12.29 5.63
CA SER A 135 12.74 11.05 5.78
C SER A 135 12.08 9.84 5.12
N ILE A 136 10.80 9.94 4.72
CA ILE A 136 10.09 8.84 4.07
C ILE A 136 10.56 8.71 2.63
N LEU A 137 11.06 7.52 2.31
CA LEU A 137 11.42 7.11 0.95
C LEU A 137 10.21 6.45 0.30
N CYS A 138 10.18 6.38 -1.03
CA CYS A 138 9.22 5.58 -1.77
C CYS A 138 9.83 4.93 -3.01
N ALA A 139 9.28 3.79 -3.42
CA ALA A 139 9.66 3.07 -4.63
C ALA A 139 8.43 2.46 -5.33
N ASP A 140 8.46 2.45 -6.66
CA ASP A 140 7.39 1.87 -7.48
C ASP A 140 7.68 0.42 -7.82
N SER A 141 6.86 -0.51 -7.32
CA SER A 141 7.08 -1.93 -7.53
C SER A 141 6.87 -2.36 -8.99
N LEU A 142 6.07 -1.62 -9.76
CA LEU A 142 5.88 -1.91 -11.19
C LEU A 142 7.20 -1.77 -11.96
N LEU A 143 8.00 -0.75 -11.64
CA LEU A 143 9.30 -0.53 -12.26
C LEU A 143 10.31 -1.61 -11.83
N GLY A 144 10.29 -1.98 -10.55
CA GLY A 144 11.14 -3.06 -10.03
C GLY A 144 10.86 -4.41 -10.69
N PHE A 145 9.60 -4.82 -10.75
CA PHE A 145 9.24 -6.09 -11.39
C PHE A 145 9.44 -6.08 -12.90
N ARG A 146 9.36 -4.92 -13.57
CA ARG A 146 9.76 -4.79 -14.98
C ARG A 146 11.25 -5.04 -15.20
N ALA A 147 12.09 -4.54 -14.29
CA ALA A 147 13.53 -4.76 -14.36
C ALA A 147 13.91 -6.23 -14.09
N LEU A 148 13.25 -6.87 -13.11
CA LEU A 148 13.53 -8.26 -12.73
C LEU A 148 12.89 -9.29 -13.68
N HIS A 149 11.71 -9.00 -14.21
CA HIS A 149 10.92 -9.93 -15.02
C HIS A 149 10.41 -9.24 -16.29
N PRO A 150 11.27 -9.05 -17.31
CA PRO A 150 10.84 -8.48 -18.59
C PRO A 150 9.82 -9.41 -19.28
N THR A 151 8.77 -8.83 -19.88
CA THR A 151 7.82 -9.63 -20.68
C THR A 151 8.47 -10.07 -21.98
N THR A 152 8.09 -11.25 -22.47
CA THR A 152 8.59 -11.80 -23.74
C THR A 152 8.18 -11.01 -24.99
N ILE A 153 7.31 -10.00 -24.83
CA ILE A 153 6.82 -9.11 -25.89
C ILE A 153 7.70 -7.85 -26.00
N SER A 154 8.62 -7.63 -25.05
CA SER A 154 9.62 -6.57 -25.16
C SER A 154 10.59 -6.93 -26.29
N SER A 155 10.41 -6.30 -27.45
CA SER A 155 11.29 -6.44 -28.62
C SER A 155 12.74 -6.17 -28.19
N PRO A 156 13.75 -6.84 -28.78
CA PRO A 156 15.14 -6.54 -28.48
C PRO A 156 15.41 -5.07 -28.86
N SER A 157 15.75 -4.26 -27.87
CA SER A 157 16.19 -2.88 -28.06
C SER A 157 17.42 -2.88 -28.97
N PHE A 158 17.34 -2.15 -30.08
CA PHE A 158 18.47 -1.76 -30.92
C PHE A 158 19.61 -1.26 -30.03
N SER A 159 20.79 -1.87 -30.17
CA SER A 159 22.03 -1.32 -29.66
C SER A 159 22.24 0.08 -30.23
N ARG A 160 22.12 1.11 -29.39
CA ARG A 160 22.67 2.42 -29.73
C ARG A 160 24.19 2.33 -29.60
N SER A 161 24.86 2.17 -30.74
CA SER A 161 26.25 2.60 -30.86
C SER A 161 26.34 4.13 -30.69
N PRO A 162 27.49 4.67 -30.23
CA PRO A 162 27.62 6.10 -29.98
C PRO A 162 27.59 6.88 -31.31
N PRO A 163 27.01 8.09 -31.36
CA PRO A 163 27.06 8.91 -32.56
C PRO A 163 28.50 9.35 -32.82
N GLN A 164 28.99 9.05 -34.02
CA GLN A 164 30.21 9.61 -34.56
C GLN A 164 30.03 11.11 -34.82
N THR A 165 31.02 11.87 -34.39
CA THR A 165 31.19 13.30 -34.59
C THR A 165 31.15 13.67 -36.07
N VAL A 166 30.26 14.57 -36.48
CA VAL A 166 30.40 15.34 -37.72
C VAL A 166 30.37 16.83 -37.39
N ARG A 167 31.44 17.50 -37.82
CA ARG A 167 31.69 18.93 -37.66
C ARG A 167 30.87 19.75 -38.66
N GLY A 168 30.28 20.84 -38.15
CA GLY A 168 30.27 22.18 -38.76
C GLY A 168 29.32 22.46 -39.92
N ILE A 169 28.51 23.53 -39.79
CA ILE A 169 28.66 24.81 -40.53
C ILE A 169 27.52 25.79 -40.18
N GLN A 170 27.94 26.96 -39.65
CA GLN A 170 27.50 28.37 -39.85
C GLN A 170 26.07 28.87 -39.48
N HIS A 171 26.06 29.69 -38.41
CA HIS A 171 25.57 31.07 -38.26
C HIS A 171 24.56 31.65 -39.28
N LEU A 172 23.45 32.24 -38.79
CA LEU A 172 23.07 33.63 -39.09
C LEU A 172 22.00 34.18 -38.12
N ASP A 173 22.22 35.43 -37.71
CA ASP A 173 21.45 36.28 -36.78
C ASP A 173 20.01 36.57 -37.21
N SER A 174 19.12 36.90 -36.25
CA SER A 174 18.62 38.28 -36.05
C SER A 174 17.54 38.36 -34.95
N ALA A 175 17.50 39.53 -34.31
CA ALA A 175 16.90 39.86 -33.02
C ALA A 175 15.57 40.64 -33.10
N GLN A 176 15.09 41.02 -31.90
CA GLN A 176 14.12 42.06 -31.48
C GLN A 176 12.75 41.53 -31.04
N GLU A 177 12.41 41.58 -29.74
CA GLU A 177 12.00 42.75 -28.91
C GLU A 177 10.64 43.33 -29.40
N ALA A 178 9.64 43.70 -28.58
CA ALA A 178 9.61 44.13 -27.19
C ALA A 178 8.16 44.12 -26.62
N SER A 179 8.06 44.09 -25.28
CA SER A 179 7.25 44.99 -24.39
C SER A 179 5.72 45.06 -24.54
N ASP A 180 4.87 45.47 -23.59
CA ASP A 180 4.93 46.05 -22.24
C ASP A 180 3.46 45.95 -21.73
N SER A 181 3.07 45.79 -20.46
CA SER A 181 3.01 46.84 -19.41
C SER A 181 1.85 46.42 -18.45
N THR A 182 2.05 46.32 -17.12
CA THR A 182 1.81 47.38 -16.09
C THR A 182 0.34 47.38 -15.59
N PHE A 183 -0.07 47.57 -14.33
CA PHE A 183 0.45 47.72 -12.95
C PHE A 183 -0.78 48.10 -12.08
N ILE A 184 -0.58 48.39 -10.78
CA ILE A 184 -1.43 49.05 -9.76
C ILE A 184 -2.03 48.06 -8.73
N ARG A 185 -2.06 48.30 -7.40
CA ARG A 185 -1.25 49.05 -6.40
C ARG A 185 -1.86 48.68 -5.03
N THR A 186 -1.00 48.53 -4.02
CA THR A 186 -1.15 48.72 -2.55
C THR A 186 -2.54 48.90 -1.90
N GLU A 187 -2.75 48.28 -0.73
CA GLU A 187 -2.88 49.00 0.55
C GLU A 187 -2.77 48.09 1.79
N SER A 188 -2.27 48.69 2.86
CA SER A 188 -1.94 48.16 4.18
C SER A 188 -2.90 48.72 5.22
N VAL A 189 -3.25 47.94 6.25
CA VAL A 189 -3.75 48.46 7.54
C VAL A 189 -3.38 47.52 8.68
N GLU A 190 -2.75 48.09 9.70
CA GLU A 190 -2.51 47.52 11.04
C GLU A 190 -3.79 47.56 11.88
N CYS A 191 -3.91 46.65 12.86
CA CYS A 191 -4.54 46.99 14.14
C CYS A 191 -3.94 46.24 15.35
N VAL A 192 -3.17 47.01 16.12
CA VAL A 192 -3.13 47.21 17.58
C VAL A 192 -3.39 46.03 18.57
N SER A 193 -2.38 45.88 19.44
CA SER A 193 -2.36 45.30 20.80
C SER A 193 -3.47 45.81 21.74
N MET A 194 -3.88 44.98 22.72
CA MET A 194 -4.05 45.35 24.15
C MET A 194 -4.15 44.09 25.05
N CYS A 195 -3.47 44.16 26.19
CA CYS A 195 -3.36 43.18 27.28
C CYS A 195 -4.59 43.13 28.20
N SER A 196 -4.73 42.03 28.98
CA SER A 196 -5.12 41.98 30.41
C SER A 196 -4.91 40.55 30.92
N GLN A 197 -3.80 40.25 31.60
CA GLN A 197 -3.61 40.22 33.07
C GLN A 197 -4.38 39.13 33.84
N ALA A 198 -3.59 38.32 34.56
CA ALA A 198 -3.95 37.32 35.57
C ALA A 198 -4.49 37.95 36.88
N PRO A 199 -4.90 37.14 37.86
CA PRO A 199 -4.00 36.77 38.98
C PRO A 199 -4.04 35.25 39.31
N ASP A 200 -2.91 34.58 39.63
CA ASP A 200 -2.24 34.46 40.95
C ASP A 200 -3.14 33.73 42.00
N THR A 201 -2.77 32.75 42.84
CA THR A 201 -1.54 32.09 43.36
C THR A 201 -2.08 30.84 44.12
N SER A 202 -1.45 29.66 44.23
CA SER A 202 -0.57 29.21 45.32
C SER A 202 -0.44 27.67 45.24
N THR A 203 0.74 27.08 45.03
CA THR A 203 1.65 26.49 46.04
C THR A 203 1.01 25.49 47.02
N SER A 204 1.31 24.19 46.89
CA SER A 204 1.88 23.38 47.99
C SER A 204 2.24 21.95 47.56
N SER A 205 3.51 21.57 47.78
CA SER A 205 3.99 20.29 48.34
C SER A 205 3.37 18.95 47.89
N GLY A 206 4.21 18.06 47.34
CA GLY A 206 4.04 16.61 47.48
C GLY A 206 4.13 16.14 48.95
N PRO A 207 3.92 14.85 49.28
CA PRO A 207 4.68 13.76 48.65
C PRO A 207 3.91 12.41 48.47
N ASP A 208 4.63 11.46 47.88
CA ASP A 208 4.59 10.00 48.05
C ASP A 208 3.40 9.14 47.55
N THR A 209 3.73 8.37 46.50
CA THR A 209 3.59 6.91 46.43
C THR A 209 2.66 6.25 47.45
N VAL A 210 1.45 5.89 47.03
CA VAL A 210 0.81 4.57 47.19
C VAL A 210 -0.47 4.64 46.34
N LEU A 211 -0.54 3.96 45.19
CA LEU A 211 -1.81 3.55 44.54
C LEU A 211 -1.49 2.66 43.33
N SER A 212 -0.69 1.61 43.54
CA SER A 212 -0.33 0.63 42.50
C SER A 212 -0.86 -0.77 42.75
N LYS A 213 -1.88 -0.92 43.62
CA LYS A 213 -2.46 -2.24 43.94
C LYS A 213 -3.98 -2.36 43.78
N ASP A 214 -4.70 -1.24 43.68
CA ASP A 214 -6.17 -1.27 43.53
C ASP A 214 -6.65 -1.17 42.08
N MET A 215 -5.84 -0.63 41.18
CA MET A 215 -6.15 -0.57 39.74
C MET A 215 -6.01 -1.94 39.04
N GLN A 216 -5.37 -2.92 39.70
CA GLN A 216 -5.16 -4.27 39.18
C GLN A 216 -6.31 -5.22 39.56
N LYS A 217 -7.11 -4.89 40.59
CA LYS A 217 -8.33 -5.64 40.98
C LYS A 217 -9.58 -5.28 40.18
N ALA A 218 -9.56 -4.16 39.45
CA ALA A 218 -10.67 -3.73 38.59
C ALA A 218 -10.62 -4.31 37.16
N ASN A 219 -9.50 -4.94 36.77
CA ASN A 219 -9.30 -5.55 35.44
C ASN A 219 -9.48 -7.08 35.43
N GLU A 220 -9.95 -7.67 36.54
CA GLU A 220 -10.19 -9.12 36.68
C GLU A 220 -11.67 -9.49 36.78
N THR A 221 -12.56 -8.66 36.22
CA THR A 221 -13.99 -9.00 36.07
C THR A 221 -14.37 -9.15 34.60
N THR A 222 -13.80 -10.17 33.95
CA THR A 222 -14.31 -10.69 32.68
C THR A 222 -15.46 -11.67 32.97
N PRO A 223 -16.68 -11.47 32.46
CA PRO A 223 -17.75 -12.43 32.65
C PRO A 223 -17.41 -13.75 31.94
N LYS A 224 -17.44 -14.86 32.69
CA LYS A 224 -17.23 -16.22 32.18
C LYS A 224 -18.37 -16.59 31.21
N GLN A 225 -18.07 -16.63 29.92
CA GLN A 225 -18.96 -17.21 28.92
C GLN A 225 -19.06 -18.72 29.20
N LYS A 226 -20.29 -19.24 29.37
CA LYS A 226 -20.53 -20.68 29.53
C LYS A 226 -20.17 -21.40 28.23
N ILE A 227 -19.10 -22.17 28.24
CA ILE A 227 -18.80 -23.16 27.20
C ILE A 227 -19.83 -24.27 27.35
N LEU A 228 -20.76 -24.38 26.39
CA LEU A 228 -21.61 -25.56 26.26
C LEU A 228 -20.74 -26.67 25.64
N ILE A 229 -20.27 -27.57 26.50
CA ILE A 229 -19.57 -28.79 26.11
C ILE A 229 -20.61 -29.70 25.47
N ASN A 230 -20.68 -29.74 24.13
CA ASN A 230 -21.38 -30.80 23.44
C ASN A 230 -20.55 -32.09 23.57
N PRO A 231 -21.08 -33.17 24.17
CA PRO A 231 -20.36 -34.43 24.26
C PRO A 231 -20.16 -35.03 22.86
N SER A 232 -18.93 -35.43 22.60
CA SER A 232 -18.44 -36.11 21.41
C SER A 232 -19.32 -37.27 20.96
N LEU A 233 -19.80 -37.21 19.71
CA LEU A 233 -20.44 -38.33 19.03
C LEU A 233 -19.38 -39.38 18.66
N PRO A 234 -19.55 -40.67 19.03
CA PRO A 234 -18.59 -41.71 18.68
C PRO A 234 -18.71 -42.11 17.21
N LEU A 235 -17.65 -41.84 16.44
CA LEU A 235 -17.42 -42.39 15.10
C LEU A 235 -17.24 -43.92 15.17
N LYS A 236 -18.34 -44.67 15.04
CA LYS A 236 -18.27 -46.09 14.71
C LYS A 236 -17.88 -46.25 13.24
N ARG A 237 -16.60 -46.56 13.00
CA ARG A 237 -16.13 -47.19 11.76
C ARG A 237 -16.84 -48.55 11.61
N LYS A 238 -17.84 -48.62 10.76
CA LYS A 238 -18.42 -49.89 10.31
C LYS A 238 -17.59 -50.37 9.13
N ILE A 239 -16.73 -51.36 9.37
CA ILE A 239 -16.12 -52.16 8.31
C ILE A 239 -17.27 -53.00 7.74
N MET A 240 -17.82 -52.57 6.59
CA MET A 240 -18.74 -53.40 5.81
C MET A 240 -17.90 -54.23 4.85
N GLN A 241 -17.94 -55.55 5.08
CA GLN A 241 -17.41 -56.56 4.20
C GLN A 241 -18.13 -56.49 2.85
N ALA A 242 -17.34 -56.66 1.80
CA ALA A 242 -17.78 -56.71 0.42
C ALA A 242 -18.81 -57.82 0.21
N ASN A 243 -19.92 -57.49 -0.44
CA ASN A 243 -20.73 -58.45 -1.16
C ASN A 243 -20.74 -58.02 -2.63
N GLU A 244 -20.23 -58.92 -3.46
CA GLU A 244 -20.31 -58.88 -4.91
C GLU A 244 -21.78 -58.90 -5.34
N ASN A 245 -22.16 -57.98 -6.23
CA ASN A 245 -23.02 -58.23 -7.39
C ASN A 245 -23.25 -56.93 -8.19
N ASN A 246 -22.67 -56.92 -9.39
CA ASN A 246 -23.11 -56.32 -10.65
C ASN A 246 -24.16 -55.19 -10.60
N GLU A 247 -23.82 -54.00 -11.12
CA GLU A 247 -24.22 -53.54 -12.46
C GLU A 247 -23.63 -52.17 -12.82
N ASN A 248 -23.03 -52.13 -14.00
CA ASN A 248 -22.59 -51.02 -14.85
C ASN A 248 -22.96 -49.57 -14.47
N LEU A 249 -21.96 -48.78 -14.07
CA LEU A 249 -21.88 -47.36 -14.42
C LEU A 249 -20.47 -46.99 -14.89
N ASN A 250 -20.43 -46.49 -16.12
CA ASN A 250 -19.29 -46.08 -16.92
C ASN A 250 -18.52 -44.90 -16.26
N VAL A 251 -17.59 -45.17 -15.35
CA VAL A 251 -16.66 -44.14 -14.85
C VAL A 251 -15.47 -44.08 -15.79
N ARG A 252 -15.49 -43.09 -16.69
CA ARG A 252 -14.31 -42.68 -17.46
C ARG A 252 -13.21 -42.30 -16.47
N ASN A 253 -12.14 -43.09 -16.44
CA ASN A 253 -10.88 -42.76 -15.77
C ASN A 253 -10.27 -41.50 -16.40
N GLY A 254 -10.73 -40.33 -15.94
CA GLY A 254 -10.04 -39.06 -16.11
C GLY A 254 -8.84 -39.06 -15.17
N GLY A 255 -7.75 -39.70 -15.58
CA GLY A 255 -6.50 -39.65 -14.83
C GLY A 255 -6.16 -38.19 -14.54
N ILE A 256 -6.13 -37.83 -13.25
CA ILE A 256 -5.50 -36.60 -12.77
C ILE A 256 -4.01 -36.78 -13.04
N ARG A 257 -3.60 -36.55 -14.28
CA ARG A 257 -2.21 -36.29 -14.62
C ARG A 257 -1.89 -34.97 -13.92
N LYS A 258 -1.40 -35.06 -12.68
CA LYS A 258 -0.59 -34.01 -12.06
C LYS A 258 0.43 -33.64 -13.13
N LYS A 259 0.23 -32.50 -13.80
CA LYS A 259 1.16 -32.01 -14.82
C LYS A 259 2.47 -31.74 -14.09
N LEU A 260 3.37 -32.71 -14.15
CA LEU A 260 4.74 -32.66 -13.65
C LEU A 260 5.64 -31.84 -14.60
N PHE A 261 5.05 -30.82 -15.22
CA PHE A 261 5.72 -29.80 -16.00
C PHE A 261 5.13 -28.48 -15.52
N ARG A 262 5.83 -27.84 -14.58
CA ARG A 262 5.76 -26.37 -14.41
C ARG A 262 6.25 -25.76 -15.72
N GLY A 263 5.38 -25.74 -16.74
CA GLY A 263 5.58 -24.84 -17.86
C GLY A 263 5.61 -23.46 -17.25
N GLN A 264 6.72 -22.75 -17.42
CA GLN A 264 6.83 -21.34 -17.06
C GLN A 264 5.70 -20.61 -17.79
N ASP A 265 4.62 -20.31 -17.08
CA ASP A 265 3.61 -19.40 -17.61
C ASP A 265 4.37 -18.12 -17.96
N LYS A 266 4.33 -17.71 -19.23
CA LYS A 266 5.00 -16.48 -19.64
C LYS A 266 4.30 -15.31 -18.95
N LEU A 267 5.07 -14.37 -18.42
CA LEU A 267 4.50 -13.14 -17.87
C LEU A 267 3.79 -12.37 -18.99
N VAL A 268 2.47 -12.28 -18.90
CA VAL A 268 1.59 -11.67 -19.92
C VAL A 268 1.56 -10.15 -19.76
N SER A 269 1.49 -9.66 -18.53
CA SER A 269 1.52 -8.24 -18.21
C SER A 269 2.16 -8.02 -16.83
N HIS A 270 2.50 -6.78 -16.52
CA HIS A 270 2.96 -6.38 -15.19
C HIS A 270 1.84 -5.89 -14.29
N LYS A 271 0.56 -6.18 -14.57
CA LYS A 271 -0.51 -5.96 -13.59
C LYS A 271 -0.26 -6.84 -12.37
N LEU A 272 -0.65 -6.38 -11.19
CA LEU A 272 -0.42 -7.10 -9.94
C LEU A 272 -0.93 -8.55 -9.99
N VAL A 273 -2.15 -8.77 -10.49
CA VAL A 273 -2.74 -10.11 -10.64
C VAL A 273 -1.90 -11.05 -11.50
N ASP A 274 -1.34 -10.55 -12.61
CA ASP A 274 -0.53 -11.35 -13.52
C ASP A 274 0.87 -11.61 -12.94
N LEU A 275 1.44 -10.61 -12.26
CA LEU A 275 2.70 -10.75 -11.54
C LEU A 275 2.59 -11.75 -10.39
N TYR A 276 1.51 -11.66 -9.60
CA TYR A 276 1.26 -12.56 -8.50
C TYR A 276 1.13 -14.01 -8.99
N ARG A 277 0.35 -14.24 -10.05
CA ARG A 277 0.25 -15.57 -10.66
C ARG A 277 1.60 -16.07 -11.18
N PHE A 278 2.40 -15.21 -11.80
CA PHE A 278 3.71 -15.58 -12.35
C PHE A 278 4.77 -15.86 -11.26
N ILE A 279 4.90 -14.96 -10.29
CA ILE A 279 5.95 -14.98 -9.26
C ILE A 279 5.59 -16.00 -8.17
N VAL A 280 4.37 -15.90 -7.63
CA VAL A 280 3.92 -16.71 -6.48
C VAL A 280 3.34 -18.05 -6.94
N GLY A 281 2.84 -18.15 -8.18
CA GLY A 281 2.27 -19.39 -8.70
C GLY A 281 0.88 -19.72 -8.15
N ARG A 282 0.15 -18.70 -7.69
CA ARG A 282 -1.21 -18.81 -7.10
C ARG A 282 -2.13 -17.75 -7.71
N GLU A 283 -3.43 -17.98 -7.63
CA GLU A 283 -4.42 -16.93 -7.95
C GLU A 283 -4.56 -15.95 -6.79
N GLN A 284 -4.68 -14.67 -7.11
CA GLN A 284 -4.92 -13.62 -6.12
C GLN A 284 -6.33 -13.79 -5.55
N ARG A 285 -6.45 -13.69 -4.22
CA ARG A 285 -7.76 -13.73 -3.54
C ARG A 285 -8.35 -12.33 -3.56
N SER A 286 -9.59 -12.20 -4.07
CA SER A 286 -10.38 -10.97 -3.99
C SER A 286 -9.55 -9.71 -4.29
N GLY A 287 -9.05 -9.60 -5.52
CA GLY A 287 -8.33 -8.41 -5.97
C GLY A 287 -9.22 -7.17 -5.91
N HIS A 288 -8.61 -5.99 -5.87
CA HIS A 288 -9.32 -4.70 -5.71
C HIS A 288 -9.96 -4.51 -4.33
N HIS A 289 -9.31 -5.09 -3.32
CA HIS A 289 -9.46 -4.72 -1.92
C HIS A 289 -8.08 -4.28 -1.46
N ALA A 290 -7.97 -3.09 -0.85
CA ALA A 290 -6.67 -2.49 -0.58
C ALA A 290 -5.75 -3.41 0.26
N GLU A 291 -6.30 -4.07 1.29
CA GLU A 291 -5.50 -5.00 2.11
C GLU A 291 -5.02 -6.22 1.31
N ASN A 292 -5.89 -6.82 0.50
CA ASN A 292 -5.54 -8.03 -0.26
C ASN A 292 -4.47 -7.74 -1.30
N ASP A 293 -4.56 -6.59 -1.97
CA ASP A 293 -3.61 -6.16 -2.99
C ASP A 293 -2.26 -5.80 -2.34
N THR A 294 -2.29 -5.17 -1.17
CA THR A 294 -1.10 -4.94 -0.35
C THR A 294 -0.42 -6.25 0.07
N ILE A 295 -1.18 -7.26 0.52
CA ILE A 295 -0.65 -8.57 0.90
C ILE A 295 -0.08 -9.30 -0.33
N ALA A 296 -0.81 -9.30 -1.44
CA ALA A 296 -0.36 -9.93 -2.68
C ALA A 296 0.96 -9.31 -3.17
N LEU A 297 1.07 -7.98 -3.10
CA LEU A 297 2.31 -7.27 -3.41
C LEU A 297 3.44 -7.67 -2.45
N LEU A 298 3.18 -7.76 -1.13
CA LEU A 298 4.17 -8.21 -0.16
C LEU A 298 4.67 -9.63 -0.47
N GLU A 299 3.80 -10.56 -0.82
CA GLU A 299 4.20 -11.92 -1.19
C GLU A 299 5.08 -11.96 -2.45
N CYS A 300 4.76 -11.14 -3.46
CA CYS A 300 5.63 -10.96 -4.63
C CYS A 300 7.02 -10.47 -4.23
N ILE A 301 7.09 -9.50 -3.31
CA ILE A 301 8.35 -8.94 -2.81
C ILE A 301 9.16 -9.98 -2.02
N VAL A 302 8.51 -10.76 -1.15
CA VAL A 302 9.16 -11.87 -0.41
C VAL A 302 9.72 -12.90 -1.38
N THR A 303 8.94 -13.28 -2.39
CA THR A 303 9.36 -14.29 -3.36
C THR A 303 10.52 -13.82 -4.23
N ALA A 304 10.54 -12.52 -4.60
CA ALA A 304 11.58 -11.90 -5.42
C ALA A 304 12.76 -11.30 -4.63
N ALA A 305 12.81 -11.48 -3.31
CA ALA A 305 13.98 -11.12 -2.52
C ALA A 305 15.15 -12.10 -2.79
N PRO A 306 16.42 -11.70 -2.61
CA PRO A 306 16.90 -10.36 -2.24
C PRO A 306 16.98 -9.35 -3.39
N GLU A 307 16.84 -9.78 -4.65
CA GLU A 307 17.09 -8.95 -5.84
C GLU A 307 16.16 -7.74 -5.89
N PHE A 308 14.88 -7.93 -5.53
CA PHE A 308 13.91 -6.83 -5.53
C PHE A 308 14.24 -5.76 -4.46
N LEU A 309 14.72 -6.18 -3.28
CA LEU A 309 15.14 -5.27 -2.23
C LEU A 309 16.39 -4.47 -2.63
N LYS A 310 17.33 -5.13 -3.32
CA LYS A 310 18.49 -4.46 -3.92
C LYS A 310 18.03 -3.40 -4.92
N TRP A 311 17.09 -3.74 -5.80
CA TRP A 311 16.54 -2.80 -6.77
C TRP A 311 15.90 -1.57 -6.09
N ILE A 312 15.10 -1.76 -5.04
CA ILE A 312 14.56 -0.62 -4.25
C ILE A 312 15.71 0.21 -3.70
N GLY A 313 16.76 -0.43 -3.17
CA GLY A 313 17.91 0.27 -2.61
C GLY A 313 18.62 1.18 -3.61
N GLU A 314 18.57 0.85 -4.89
CA GLU A 314 19.19 1.62 -5.98
C GLU A 314 18.24 2.65 -6.63
N ASN A 315 16.91 2.48 -6.47
CA ASN A 315 15.90 3.21 -7.25
C ASN A 315 14.82 3.95 -6.42
N HIS A 316 14.90 3.91 -5.08
CA HIS A 316 14.00 4.70 -4.24
C HIS A 316 14.26 6.21 -4.38
N LEU A 317 13.26 7.00 -4.02
CA LEU A 317 13.35 8.47 -3.97
C LEU A 317 12.66 9.00 -2.71
N SER A 318 12.98 10.22 -2.28
CA SER A 318 12.24 10.86 -1.18
C SER A 318 10.80 11.14 -1.62
N PHE A 319 9.83 10.80 -0.77
CA PHE A 319 8.41 11.01 -1.05
C PHE A 319 8.09 12.49 -1.34
N THR A 320 8.87 13.42 -0.80
CA THR A 320 8.78 14.86 -1.09
C THR A 320 8.90 15.18 -2.58
N LYS A 321 9.61 14.37 -3.36
CA LYS A 321 9.80 14.53 -4.81
C LYS A 321 8.60 14.04 -5.64
N VAL A 322 7.65 13.33 -5.04
CA VAL A 322 6.43 12.89 -5.74
C VAL A 322 5.57 14.12 -6.06
N PRO A 323 5.05 14.29 -7.28
CA PRO A 323 4.14 15.39 -7.60
C PRO A 323 2.78 15.20 -6.91
N CYS A 324 2.13 16.30 -6.55
CA CYS A 324 0.75 16.26 -6.06
C CYS A 324 -0.20 15.92 -7.22
N MET A 325 -1.21 15.07 -7.00
CA MET A 325 -2.17 14.75 -8.06
C MET A 325 -3.03 15.96 -8.47
N TRP A 326 -3.43 16.80 -7.51
CA TRP A 326 -4.29 17.98 -7.72
C TRP A 326 -4.27 18.93 -6.52
#